data_AF-A0A482VWM2-F1
#
_entry.id   AF-A0A482VWM2-F1
#
_cell.length_a   1.000
_cell.length_b   1.000
_cell.length_c   1.000
_cell.angle_alpha   90.00
_cell.angle_beta   90.00
_cell.angle_gamma   90.00
#
_symmetry.space_group_name_H-M   'P 1'
#
loop_
_entity.id
_entity.type
_entity.pdbx_description
1 polymer ?
#
loop_
_entity_poly.entity_id
_entity_poly.type
_entity_poly.pdbx_seq_one_letter_code
_entity_poly.pdbx_strand_id
1 'polypeptide(L)'
;MWECNWIKSKEYKEEMKQIKSKYKEIEELNPRNAFFGGRTNATKLKVKGKKMKYIDICSLYPTVQCYDDYPVGHPTKIFKPPTYNSKWYGLIKCAILPPRGLYHPVLPVKN
;
A
#
# COMPACT_ATOMS: atom_id res chain seq x y z
N MET A 1 32.12 -24.10 -4.56
CA MET A 1 31.30 -24.22 -5.78
C MET A 1 30.93 -22.81 -6.22
N TRP A 2 31.12 -22.44 -7.49
CA TRP A 2 30.76 -21.10 -8.00
C TRP A 2 29.24 -20.94 -8.12
N GLU A 3 28.74 -19.72 -7.92
CA GLU A 3 27.31 -19.37 -8.01
C GLU A 3 26.67 -19.86 -9.31
N CYS A 4 27.35 -19.65 -10.44
CA CYS A 4 26.87 -20.07 -11.76
C CYS A 4 26.72 -21.60 -11.91
N ASN A 5 27.51 -22.38 -11.16
CA ASN A 5 27.40 -23.84 -11.11
C ASN A 5 26.34 -24.29 -10.11
N TRP A 6 26.20 -23.58 -8.98
CA TRP A 6 25.15 -23.81 -7.98
C TRP A 6 23.75 -23.61 -8.57
N ILE A 7 23.51 -22.48 -9.26
CA ILE A 7 22.21 -22.18 -9.89
C ILE A 7 21.81 -23.25 -10.94
N LYS A 8 22.79 -23.92 -11.56
CA LYS A 8 22.55 -24.98 -12.56
C LYS A 8 22.37 -26.36 -11.94
N SER A 9 22.72 -26.55 -10.67
CA SER A 9 22.72 -27.85 -10.01
C SER A 9 21.30 -28.40 -9.85
N LYS A 10 21.20 -29.73 -9.69
CA LYS A 10 19.91 -30.39 -9.45
C LYS A 10 19.40 -30.04 -8.05
N GLU A 11 20.29 -30.01 -7.06
CA GLU A 11 19.93 -29.69 -5.67
C GLU A 11 19.27 -28.32 -5.58
N TYR A 12 19.87 -27.29 -6.20
CA TYR A 12 19.29 -25.94 -6.21
C TYR A 12 17.91 -25.90 -6.86
N LYS A 13 17.71 -26.58 -7.98
CA LYS A 13 16.41 -26.61 -8.68
C LYS A 13 15.33 -27.31 -7.83
N GLU A 14 15.70 -28.37 -7.14
CA GLU A 14 14.81 -29.13 -6.26
C GLU A 14 14.44 -28.31 -5.03
N GLU A 15 15.42 -27.66 -4.41
CA GLU A 15 15.23 -26.74 -3.28
C GLU A 15 14.34 -25.56 -3.67
N MET A 16 14.62 -24.91 -4.82
CA MET A 16 13.78 -23.82 -5.35
C MET A 16 12.37 -24.29 -5.70
N LYS A 17 12.18 -25.54 -6.11
CA LYS A 17 10.85 -26.10 -6.38
C LYS A 17 10.05 -26.31 -5.09
N GLN A 18 10.70 -26.81 -4.03
CA GLN A 18 10.09 -26.96 -2.70
C GLN A 18 9.78 -25.61 -2.05
N ILE A 19 10.68 -24.63 -2.19
CA ILE A 19 10.43 -23.25 -1.77
C ILE A 19 9.25 -22.69 -2.57
N LYS A 20 9.25 -22.79 -3.90
CA LYS A 20 8.14 -22.30 -4.72
C LYS A 20 6.81 -22.95 -4.38
N SER A 21 6.75 -24.23 -4.03
CA SER A 21 5.50 -24.88 -3.62
C SER A 21 5.04 -24.39 -2.23
N LYS A 22 5.98 -24.20 -1.29
CA LYS A 22 5.69 -23.70 0.07
C LYS A 22 5.28 -22.22 0.10
N TYR A 23 5.88 -21.40 -0.76
CA TYR A 23 5.66 -19.95 -0.82
C TYR A 23 4.66 -19.52 -1.91
N LYS A 24 4.09 -20.47 -2.69
CA LYS A 24 3.19 -20.17 -3.82
C LYS A 24 1.94 -19.38 -3.45
N GLU A 25 1.57 -19.34 -2.18
CA GLU A 25 0.31 -18.75 -1.72
C GLU A 25 0.40 -17.30 -1.27
N ILE A 26 1.59 -16.72 -1.13
CA ILE A 26 1.73 -15.37 -0.59
C ILE A 26 2.46 -14.49 -1.59
N GLU A 27 1.68 -13.81 -2.42
CA GLU A 27 2.20 -12.74 -3.26
C GLU A 27 2.76 -11.63 -2.35
N GLU A 28 4.03 -11.30 -2.52
CA GLU A 28 4.66 -10.27 -1.71
C GLU A 28 3.94 -8.91 -1.88
N LEU A 29 3.91 -8.15 -0.79
CA LEU A 29 3.43 -6.77 -0.82
C LEU A 29 4.46 -5.91 -1.55
N ASN A 30 4.06 -5.29 -2.66
CA ASN A 30 4.85 -4.27 -3.33
C ASN A 30 4.41 -2.88 -2.81
N PRO A 31 5.26 -2.15 -2.05
CA PRO A 31 4.90 -0.84 -1.50
C PRO A 31 4.48 0.18 -2.56
N ARG A 32 4.99 0.07 -3.80
CA ARG A 32 4.62 0.98 -4.89
C ARG A 32 3.14 0.86 -5.29
N ASN A 33 2.49 -0.26 -5.01
CA ASN A 33 1.06 -0.42 -5.27
C ASN A 33 0.22 0.48 -4.35
N ALA A 34 0.74 0.83 -3.17
CA ALA A 34 0.10 1.75 -2.24
C ALA A 34 0.49 3.23 -2.48
N PHE A 35 1.34 3.51 -3.47
CA PHE A 35 1.80 4.87 -3.75
C PHE A 35 0.80 5.60 -4.66
N PHE A 36 0.11 6.58 -4.07
CA PHE A 36 -0.89 7.42 -4.74
C PHE A 36 -0.55 8.90 -4.58
N GLY A 37 -0.99 9.71 -5.54
CA GLY A 37 -0.85 11.17 -5.48
C GLY A 37 -1.94 11.85 -4.67
N GLY A 38 -2.04 13.17 -4.82
CA GLY A 38 -3.08 13.97 -4.19
C GLY A 38 -4.49 13.63 -4.70
N ARG A 39 -5.50 13.95 -3.88
CA ARG A 39 -6.91 13.75 -4.23
C ARG A 39 -7.40 14.91 -5.12
N THR A 40 -7.84 14.56 -6.32
CA THR A 40 -8.59 15.46 -7.21
C THR A 40 -9.98 14.89 -7.42
N ASN A 41 -11.01 15.62 -7.00
CA ASN A 41 -12.40 15.19 -7.03
C ASN A 41 -13.30 16.38 -7.41
N ALA A 42 -14.38 16.10 -8.15
CA ALA A 42 -15.49 17.02 -8.31
C ALA A 42 -16.73 16.42 -7.65
N THR A 43 -17.20 17.01 -6.56
CA THR A 43 -18.43 16.55 -5.89
C THR A 43 -19.69 17.20 -6.48
N LYS A 44 -19.57 18.41 -7.05
CA LYS A 44 -20.65 19.12 -7.75
C LYS A 44 -20.09 19.81 -8.99
N LEU A 45 -20.70 19.59 -10.15
CA LEU A 45 -20.25 20.14 -11.43
C LEU A 45 -20.70 21.59 -11.67
N LYS A 46 -21.73 22.06 -10.96
CA LYS A 46 -22.29 23.40 -11.16
C LYS A 46 -22.83 24.00 -9.87
N VAL A 47 -22.51 25.28 -9.66
CA VAL A 47 -23.07 26.13 -8.61
C VAL A 47 -23.63 27.38 -9.27
N LYS A 48 -24.89 27.73 -9.00
CA LYS A 48 -25.56 28.95 -9.52
C LYS A 48 -26.03 29.81 -8.35
N GLY A 49 -25.88 31.13 -8.47
CA GLY A 49 -26.46 32.10 -7.53
C GLY A 49 -25.90 32.03 -6.10
N LYS A 50 -24.68 31.52 -5.91
CA LYS A 50 -24.04 31.40 -4.59
C LYS A 50 -22.61 31.93 -4.65
N LYS A 51 -22.18 32.63 -3.58
CA LYS A 51 -20.77 32.96 -3.36
C LYS A 51 -20.05 31.73 -2.81
N MET A 52 -18.84 31.47 -3.30
CA MET A 52 -18.01 30.33 -2.88
C MET A 52 -16.83 30.81 -2.04
N LYS A 53 -16.33 29.93 -1.18
CA LYS A 53 -15.07 30.11 -0.46
C LYS A 53 -14.08 29.06 -0.97
N TYR A 54 -12.84 29.48 -1.16
CA TYR A 54 -11.72 28.61 -1.48
C TYR A 54 -10.80 28.55 -0.27
N ILE A 55 -10.35 27.35 0.06
CA ILE A 55 -9.38 27.11 1.14
C ILE A 55 -8.22 26.39 0.49
N ASP A 56 -7.02 26.91 0.72
CA ASP A 56 -5.77 26.32 0.29
C ASP A 56 -4.91 26.05 1.51
N ILE A 57 -4.19 24.92 1.48
CA ILE A 57 -3.25 24.57 2.55
C ILE A 57 -1.85 24.92 2.05
N CYS A 58 -1.28 25.98 2.63
CA CYS A 58 0.10 26.36 2.35
C CYS A 58 1.04 25.22 2.78
N SER A 59 1.86 24.72 1.84
CA SER A 59 2.87 23.70 2.09
C SER A 59 2.34 22.37 2.65
N LEU A 60 1.22 21.87 2.12
CA LEU A 60 0.59 20.61 2.57
C LEU A 60 1.58 19.45 2.76
N TYR A 61 2.36 19.10 1.73
CA TYR A 61 3.30 17.96 1.83
C TYR A 61 4.43 18.20 2.85
N PRO A 62 5.14 19.34 2.85
CA PRO A 62 6.10 19.65 3.90
C PRO A 62 5.54 19.59 5.32
N THR A 63 4.30 20.07 5.54
CA THR A 63 3.66 20.01 6.85
C THR A 63 3.47 18.56 7.31
N VAL A 64 2.91 17.70 6.45
CA VAL A 64 2.76 16.25 6.72
C VAL A 64 4.12 15.62 6.99
N GLN A 65 5.13 15.91 6.17
CA GLN A 65 6.50 15.39 6.35
C GLN A 65 7.15 15.81 7.68
N CYS A 66 6.78 16.97 8.22
CA CYS A 66 7.38 17.49 9.44
C CYS A 66 6.72 16.92 10.71
N TYR A 67 5.41 16.68 10.68
CA TYR A 67 4.64 16.38 11.89
C TYR A 67 4.14 14.93 11.97
N ASP A 68 3.96 14.25 10.83
CA ASP A 68 3.42 12.91 10.81
C ASP A 68 4.52 11.86 10.91
N ASP A 69 4.21 10.74 11.56
CA ASP A 69 5.09 9.58 11.59
C ASP A 69 5.23 8.95 10.20
N TYR A 70 6.40 8.38 9.91
CA TYR A 70 6.68 7.61 8.71
C TYR A 70 7.30 6.25 9.06
N PRO A 71 7.02 5.18 8.29
CA PRO A 71 7.68 3.91 8.50
C PRO A 71 9.15 4.04 8.07
N VAL A 72 10.06 3.93 9.03
CA VAL A 72 11.51 3.99 8.83
C VAL A 72 12.17 2.65 9.12
N GLY A 73 13.32 2.39 8.48
CA GLY A 73 14.10 1.17 8.70
C GLY A 73 13.56 -0.06 7.96
N HIS A 74 13.97 -1.24 8.42
CA HIS A 74 13.61 -2.52 7.79
C HIS A 74 12.25 -3.00 8.31
N PRO A 75 11.30 -3.35 7.43
CA PRO A 75 9.96 -3.76 7.86
C PRO A 75 9.98 -5.17 8.47
N THR A 76 9.15 -5.39 9.49
CA THR A 76 8.81 -6.74 9.95
C THR A 76 7.71 -7.30 9.06
N LYS A 77 7.96 -8.43 8.38
CA LYS A 77 6.97 -9.08 7.53
C LYS A 77 6.04 -9.94 8.38
N ILE A 78 4.74 -9.63 8.38
CA ILE A 78 3.69 -10.40 9.07
C ILE A 78 2.81 -11.05 8.00
N PHE A 79 2.69 -12.36 8.06
CA PHE A 79 1.96 -13.15 7.07
C PHE A 79 0.76 -13.84 7.70
N LYS A 80 -0.41 -13.72 7.06
CA LYS A 80 -1.69 -14.34 7.46
C LYS A 80 -1.92 -14.31 9.00
N PRO A 81 -1.87 -13.14 9.65
CA PRO A 81 -2.04 -13.11 11.09
C PRO A 81 -3.47 -13.53 11.48
N PRO A 82 -3.65 -14.24 12.60
CA PRO A 82 -4.96 -14.71 13.03
C PRO A 82 -5.87 -13.57 13.50
N THR A 83 -5.29 -12.47 13.99
CA THR A 83 -6.01 -11.30 14.51
C THR A 83 -5.29 -10.02 14.12
N TYR A 84 -6.04 -8.92 14.03
CA TYR A 84 -5.49 -7.58 13.89
C TYR A 84 -4.87 -7.09 15.21
N ASN A 85 -3.78 -6.31 15.10
CA ASN A 85 -3.19 -5.59 16.23
C ASN A 85 -3.18 -4.09 15.92
N SER A 86 -3.83 -3.29 16.76
CA SER A 86 -3.93 -1.84 16.62
C SER A 86 -2.60 -1.10 16.74
N LYS A 87 -1.56 -1.77 17.27
CA LYS A 87 -0.20 -1.22 17.35
C LYS A 87 0.59 -1.37 16.05
N TRP A 88 0.07 -2.10 15.06
CA TRP A 88 0.75 -2.21 13.77
C TRP A 88 0.68 -0.90 13.01
N TYR A 89 1.84 -0.51 12.46
CA TYR A 89 2.01 0.68 11.67
C TYR A 89 2.79 0.33 10.40
N GLY A 90 2.22 0.61 9.22
CA GLY A 90 2.83 0.25 7.93
C GLY A 90 1.81 -0.07 6.85
N LEU A 91 2.18 -0.95 5.93
CA LEU A 91 1.39 -1.30 4.75
C LEU A 91 0.73 -2.68 4.90
N ILE A 92 -0.50 -2.79 4.42
CA ILE A 92 -1.26 -4.04 4.37
C ILE A 92 -1.73 -4.32 2.93
N LYS A 93 -1.61 -5.57 2.51
CA LYS A 93 -2.21 -6.08 1.27
C LYS A 93 -3.37 -6.99 1.67
N CYS A 94 -4.58 -6.55 1.39
CA CYS A 94 -5.80 -7.26 1.76
C CYS A 94 -6.91 -7.04 0.72
N ALA A 95 -7.91 -7.93 0.74
CA ALA A 95 -9.20 -7.67 0.14
C ALA A 95 -10.06 -6.91 1.14
N ILE A 96 -10.69 -5.82 0.70
CA ILE A 96 -11.54 -4.97 1.55
C ILE A 96 -12.89 -4.75 0.89
N LEU A 97 -13.96 -4.83 1.68
CA LEU A 97 -15.27 -4.34 1.26
C LEU A 97 -15.28 -2.81 1.46
N PRO A 98 -15.43 -2.02 0.40
CA PRO A 98 -15.31 -0.56 0.50
C PRO A 98 -16.43 0.01 1.40
N PRO A 99 -16.12 0.97 2.28
CA PRO A 99 -17.13 1.65 3.08
C PRO A 99 -18.13 2.39 2.19
N ARG A 100 -19.42 2.24 2.49
CA ARG A 100 -20.53 2.84 1.74
C ARG A 100 -21.08 4.07 2.46
N GLY A 101 -21.74 4.96 1.72
CA GLY A 101 -22.40 6.14 2.28
C GLY A 101 -21.47 7.28 2.69
N LEU A 102 -20.21 7.27 2.26
CA LEU A 102 -19.28 8.36 2.52
C LEU A 102 -19.51 9.53 1.55
N TYR A 103 -19.48 10.76 2.07
CA TYR A 103 -19.51 11.97 1.23
C TYR A 103 -18.26 12.11 0.36
N HIS A 104 -17.09 11.72 0.91
CA HIS A 104 -15.85 11.60 0.17
C HIS A 104 -15.34 10.15 0.26
N PRO A 105 -15.07 9.48 -0.88
CA PRO A 105 -14.48 8.14 -0.84
C PRO A 105 -13.07 8.20 -0.25
N VAL A 106 -12.70 7.16 0.50
CA VAL A 106 -11.41 7.05 1.20
C VAL A 106 -10.46 6.05 0.54
N LEU A 107 -10.99 5.11 -0.25
CA LEU A 107 -10.18 4.15 -0.97
C LEU A 107 -9.87 4.70 -2.38
N PRO A 108 -8.59 4.76 -2.78
CA PRO A 108 -8.23 5.20 -4.12
C PRO A 108 -8.62 4.14 -5.17
N VAL A 109 -9.03 4.60 -6.36
CA VAL A 109 -9.24 3.75 -7.54
C VAL A 109 -8.12 4.06 -8.52
N LYS A 110 -7.38 3.02 -8.93
CA LYS A 110 -6.38 3.11 -9.98
C LYS A 110 -7.02 2.56 -11.25
N ASN A 111 -7.15 3.41 -12.27
CA ASN A 111 -7.57 2.99 -13.61
C ASN A 111 -6.38 2.36 -14.35
#